data_AF-A0A2P7RZR9-F1
#
_entry.id   AF-A0A2P7RZR9-F1
#
_cell.length_a   1.000
_cell.length_b   1.000
_cell.length_c   1.000
_cell.angle_alpha   90.00
_cell.angle_beta   90.00
_cell.angle_gamma   90.00
#
_symmetry.space_group_name_H-M   'P 1'
#
loop_
_entity.id
_entity.type
_entity.pdbx_description
1 polymer ?
#
loop_
_entity_poly.entity_id
_entity_poly.type
_entity_poly.pdbx_seq_one_letter_code
_entity_poly.pdbx_strand_id
1 'polypeptide(L)'
;MGELYDRIAAFDRGIADRWKARTKEKADYKLRAWDIDAIIAPMMRGRKKITEKQANAIAEFVKGTKRDLKDVEPIRARLTYYVRLAEEFGGIELEPLVGEAALAPVFEALSGPTILKIAFKSPKTGVSYMPIDYLSVRKLVEAGKVTCAEARVGGLSMLTQAQGEYHSGHNILVVYAGLSQTDRAMTIVHEVTHLIQDFRDARGMVTHFEADAFIAGAMVEHVLLGRQEAGGAIYDAAFKAAKFVVDRKVGPGDKDWLAAYDAVVAAVNASDTYKAKARLRVDKGKGETESEPAALADAIGKRVKDAQDFANWAKDALDETLIAPLRRIKDVIP
;
A
#
# COMPACT_ATOMS: atom_id res chain seq x y z
N MET A 1 31.28 -26.04 -2.26
CA MET A 1 30.41 -24.90 -2.59
C MET A 1 29.91 -24.34 -1.28
N GLY A 2 29.85 -23.01 -1.17
CA GLY A 2 29.44 -22.30 0.02
C GLY A 2 27.92 -22.33 0.17
N GLU A 3 27.45 -22.56 1.38
CA GLU A 3 26.03 -22.70 1.72
C GLU A 3 25.14 -21.57 1.18
N LEU A 4 25.66 -20.33 1.11
CA LEU A 4 24.92 -19.19 0.54
C LEU A 4 24.77 -19.26 -0.99
N TYR A 5 25.79 -19.75 -1.71
CA TYR A 5 25.68 -19.94 -3.16
C TYR A 5 24.53 -20.89 -3.48
N ASP A 6 24.52 -22.04 -2.81
CA ASP A 6 23.55 -23.11 -3.05
C ASP A 6 22.12 -22.63 -2.75
N ARG A 7 21.93 -21.85 -1.66
CA ARG A 7 20.65 -21.22 -1.34
C ARG A 7 20.17 -20.23 -2.41
N ILE A 8 21.03 -19.35 -2.91
CA ILE A 8 20.65 -18.40 -3.98
C ILE A 8 20.38 -19.16 -5.28
N ALA A 9 21.21 -20.15 -5.62
CA ALA A 9 21.13 -20.91 -6.86
C ALA A 9 19.88 -21.79 -6.94
N ALA A 10 19.35 -22.23 -5.79
CA ALA A 10 18.07 -22.94 -5.71
C ALA A 10 16.89 -22.11 -6.25
N PHE A 11 17.00 -20.78 -6.16
CA PHE A 11 16.01 -19.84 -6.70
C PHE A 11 16.39 -19.33 -8.09
N ASP A 12 17.59 -18.77 -8.27
CA ASP A 12 18.11 -18.30 -9.56
C ASP A 12 19.64 -18.45 -9.63
N ARG A 13 20.10 -19.41 -10.46
CA ARG A 13 21.52 -19.68 -10.66
C ARG A 13 22.28 -18.50 -11.27
N GLY A 14 21.64 -17.69 -12.10
CA GLY A 14 22.28 -16.52 -12.71
C GLY A 14 22.64 -15.45 -11.68
N ILE A 15 21.77 -15.22 -10.68
CA ILE A 15 22.05 -14.33 -9.55
C ILE A 15 23.18 -14.91 -8.69
N ALA A 16 23.12 -16.21 -8.38
CA ALA A 16 24.15 -16.90 -7.61
C ALA A 16 25.53 -16.80 -8.28
N ASP A 17 25.61 -16.99 -9.60
CA ASP A 17 26.84 -16.90 -10.38
C ASP A 17 27.41 -15.47 -10.40
N ARG A 18 26.55 -14.45 -10.57
CA ARG A 18 26.97 -13.04 -10.49
C ARG A 18 27.45 -12.67 -9.10
N TRP A 19 26.77 -13.13 -8.05
CA TRP A 19 27.20 -12.97 -6.67
C TRP A 19 28.57 -13.61 -6.45
N LYS A 20 28.74 -14.89 -6.82
CA LYS A 20 30.00 -15.63 -6.69
C LYS A 20 31.15 -14.94 -7.43
N ALA A 21 30.89 -14.43 -8.63
CA ALA A 21 31.89 -13.72 -9.42
C ALA A 21 32.39 -12.44 -8.71
N ARG A 22 31.50 -11.72 -8.02
CA ARG A 22 31.78 -10.47 -7.30
C ARG A 22 32.43 -10.70 -5.95
N THR A 23 31.86 -11.59 -5.13
CA THR A 23 32.30 -11.81 -3.75
C THR A 23 33.41 -12.86 -3.63
N LYS A 24 33.70 -13.59 -4.71
CA LYS A 24 34.55 -14.79 -4.69
C LYS A 24 34.05 -15.83 -3.69
N GLU A 25 32.73 -15.94 -3.57
CA GLU A 25 32.03 -16.88 -2.67
C GLU A 25 32.24 -16.59 -1.16
N LYS A 26 32.77 -15.41 -0.84
CA LYS A 26 32.98 -14.96 0.55
C LYS A 26 31.69 -14.38 1.11
N ALA A 27 31.05 -15.09 2.03
CA ALA A 27 29.80 -14.65 2.66
C ALA A 27 29.99 -13.38 3.54
N ASP A 28 31.21 -13.13 4.01
CA ASP A 28 31.64 -11.96 4.77
C ASP A 28 32.16 -10.81 3.89
N TYR A 29 32.01 -10.91 2.56
CA TYR A 29 32.39 -9.84 1.65
C TYR A 29 31.55 -8.58 1.92
N LYS A 30 32.23 -7.47 2.22
CA LYS A 30 31.59 -6.15 2.40
C LYS A 30 31.14 -5.59 1.05
N LEU A 31 29.88 -5.84 0.72
CA LEU A 31 29.24 -5.35 -0.49
C LEU A 31 29.27 -3.82 -0.58
N ARG A 32 29.35 -3.32 -1.81
CA ARG A 32 29.20 -1.91 -2.17
C ARG A 32 28.03 -1.74 -3.13
N ALA A 33 27.54 -0.52 -3.31
CA ALA A 33 26.42 -0.26 -4.22
C ALA A 33 26.67 -0.76 -5.67
N TRP A 34 27.90 -0.66 -6.17
CA TRP A 34 28.24 -1.15 -7.52
C TRP A 34 28.28 -2.68 -7.62
N ASP A 35 28.45 -3.41 -6.50
CA ASP A 35 28.29 -4.87 -6.49
C ASP A 35 26.83 -5.25 -6.74
N ILE A 36 25.91 -4.52 -6.11
CA ILE A 36 24.46 -4.68 -6.33
C ILE A 36 24.13 -4.42 -7.79
N ASP A 37 24.66 -3.35 -8.37
CA ASP A 37 24.47 -3.04 -9.79
C ASP A 37 24.95 -4.16 -10.68
N ALA A 38 26.10 -4.74 -10.38
CA ALA A 38 26.62 -5.84 -11.17
C ALA A 38 25.81 -7.14 -11.04
N ILE A 39 25.13 -7.35 -9.91
CA ILE A 39 24.33 -8.55 -9.65
C ILE A 39 22.90 -8.38 -10.19
N ILE A 40 22.28 -7.22 -9.99
CA ILE A 40 20.86 -6.97 -10.23
C ILE A 40 20.60 -6.25 -11.56
N ALA A 41 21.37 -5.22 -11.91
CA ALA A 41 21.11 -4.41 -13.11
C ALA A 41 21.00 -5.22 -14.41
N PRO A 42 21.79 -6.29 -14.64
CA PRO A 42 21.65 -7.12 -15.83
C PRO A 42 20.26 -7.73 -16.01
N MET A 43 19.52 -7.97 -14.92
CA MET A 43 18.16 -8.51 -14.96
C MET A 43 17.14 -7.48 -15.43
N MET A 44 17.42 -6.20 -15.20
CA MET A 44 16.55 -5.08 -15.58
C MET A 44 16.72 -4.68 -17.06
N ARG A 45 17.73 -5.24 -17.75
CA ARG A 45 17.96 -4.93 -19.17
C ARG A 45 16.91 -5.59 -20.05
N GLY A 46 16.27 -4.78 -20.91
CA GLY A 46 15.38 -5.27 -21.97
C GLY A 46 13.92 -5.49 -21.56
N ARG A 47 13.40 -4.69 -20.62
CA ARG A 47 11.99 -4.76 -20.13
C ARG A 47 11.60 -6.13 -19.59
N LYS A 48 12.56 -6.89 -19.05
CA LYS A 48 12.28 -8.20 -18.46
C LYS A 48 11.65 -8.00 -17.07
N LYS A 49 10.64 -8.81 -16.77
CA LYS A 49 10.05 -8.88 -15.44
C LYS A 49 10.97 -9.63 -14.49
N ILE A 50 11.13 -9.13 -13.27
CA ILE A 50 11.64 -9.89 -12.13
C ILE A 50 10.60 -10.94 -11.78
N THR A 51 10.96 -12.20 -11.98
CA THR A 51 10.11 -13.33 -11.59
C THR A 51 10.14 -13.54 -10.08
N GLU A 52 9.14 -14.23 -9.52
CA GLU A 52 9.12 -14.57 -8.09
C GLU A 52 10.38 -15.34 -7.65
N LYS A 53 10.89 -16.25 -8.49
CA LYS A 53 12.16 -16.95 -8.23
C LYS A 53 13.34 -16.00 -8.11
N GLN A 54 13.44 -15.04 -9.02
CA GLN A 54 14.48 -14.02 -8.98
C GLN A 54 14.36 -13.14 -7.75
N ALA A 55 13.13 -12.75 -7.39
CA ALA A 55 12.86 -11.99 -6.19
C ALA A 55 13.29 -12.72 -4.91
N ASN A 56 12.98 -14.01 -4.80
CA ASN A 56 13.41 -14.87 -3.70
C ASN A 56 14.94 -15.05 -3.66
N ALA A 57 15.60 -15.19 -4.81
CA ALA A 57 17.06 -15.23 -4.89
C ALA A 57 17.71 -13.93 -4.37
N ILE A 58 17.14 -12.76 -4.68
CA ILE A 58 17.61 -11.47 -4.17
C ILE A 58 17.41 -11.40 -2.66
N ALA A 59 16.25 -11.83 -2.15
CA ALA A 59 15.97 -11.84 -0.72
C ALA A 59 16.95 -12.75 0.04
N GLU A 60 17.21 -13.97 -0.45
CA GLU A 60 18.20 -14.87 0.15
C GLU A 60 19.62 -14.32 0.08
N PHE A 61 19.98 -13.67 -1.01
CA PHE A 61 21.23 -12.94 -1.13
C PHE A 61 21.38 -11.90 -0.02
N VAL A 62 20.36 -11.05 0.20
CA VAL A 62 20.38 -10.00 1.22
C VAL A 62 20.39 -10.58 2.64
N LYS A 63 19.56 -11.59 2.89
CA LYS A 63 19.51 -12.28 4.19
C LYS A 63 20.82 -12.99 4.51
N GLY A 64 21.53 -13.49 3.50
CA GLY A 64 22.74 -14.28 3.64
C GLY A 64 23.98 -13.48 3.96
N THR A 65 24.04 -12.20 3.55
CA THR A 65 25.20 -11.31 3.74
C THR A 65 25.28 -10.70 5.14
N LYS A 66 24.97 -11.50 6.18
CA LYS A 66 24.55 -11.15 7.56
C LYS A 66 25.45 -10.26 8.44
N ARG A 67 26.55 -9.65 7.99
CA ARG A 67 27.48 -9.00 8.95
C ARG A 67 27.88 -7.59 8.51
N ASP A 68 27.54 -6.64 9.38
CA ASP A 68 27.69 -5.18 9.28
C ASP A 68 26.77 -4.44 8.32
N LEU A 69 25.46 -4.60 8.57
CA LEU A 69 24.43 -3.77 7.98
C LEU A 69 24.42 -2.30 8.50
N LYS A 70 25.47 -1.82 9.17
CA LYS A 70 25.57 -0.40 9.56
C LYS A 70 25.89 0.52 8.37
N ASP A 71 26.49 -0.04 7.32
CA ASP A 71 26.70 0.61 6.01
C ASP A 71 25.64 0.18 4.97
N VAL A 72 24.46 -0.29 5.42
CA VAL A 72 23.43 -0.83 4.53
C VAL A 72 22.60 0.21 3.83
N GLU A 73 22.54 1.43 4.32
CA GLU A 73 21.65 2.40 3.71
C GLU A 73 21.93 2.58 2.20
N PRO A 74 23.19 2.66 1.72
CA PRO A 74 23.47 2.64 0.29
C PRO A 74 23.08 1.34 -0.43
N ILE A 75 23.25 0.17 0.19
CA ILE A 75 22.93 -1.15 -0.40
C ILE A 75 21.41 -1.34 -0.47
N ARG A 76 20.71 -1.08 0.64
CA ARG A 76 19.26 -1.10 0.74
C ARG A 76 18.66 -0.08 -0.20
N ALA A 77 19.10 1.18 -0.18
CA ALA A 77 18.64 2.19 -1.12
C ALA A 77 18.83 1.75 -2.57
N ARG A 78 19.94 1.07 -2.89
CA ARG A 78 20.17 0.56 -4.25
C ARG A 78 19.28 -0.63 -4.62
N LEU A 79 19.02 -1.53 -3.68
CA LEU A 79 18.06 -2.63 -3.87
C LEU A 79 16.63 -2.11 -4.00
N THR A 80 16.20 -1.23 -3.09
CA THR A 80 14.91 -0.53 -3.15
C THR A 80 14.77 0.24 -4.46
N TYR A 81 15.84 0.86 -4.98
CA TYR A 81 15.84 1.47 -6.30
C TYR A 81 15.50 0.46 -7.41
N TYR A 82 16.10 -0.73 -7.42
CA TYR A 82 15.79 -1.74 -8.44
C TYR A 82 14.39 -2.34 -8.28
N VAL A 83 13.90 -2.48 -7.05
CA VAL A 83 12.52 -2.91 -6.80
C VAL A 83 11.54 -1.85 -7.33
N ARG A 84 11.74 -0.58 -7.00
CA ARG A 84 10.95 0.54 -7.54
C ARG A 84 11.02 0.63 -9.06
N LEU A 85 12.20 0.43 -9.63
CA LEU A 85 12.35 0.37 -11.08
C LEU A 85 11.57 -0.81 -11.68
N ALA A 86 11.48 -1.94 -10.99
CA ALA A 86 10.64 -3.05 -11.42
C ALA A 86 9.15 -2.73 -11.25
N GLU A 87 8.73 -2.05 -10.19
CA GLU A 87 7.36 -1.56 -9.96
C GLU A 87 6.95 -0.61 -11.09
N GLU A 88 7.72 0.47 -11.31
CA GLU A 88 7.42 1.54 -12.27
C GLU A 88 7.35 1.06 -13.72
N PHE A 89 8.18 0.09 -14.11
CA PHE A 89 8.25 -0.39 -15.50
C PHE A 89 7.44 -1.68 -15.75
N GLY A 90 6.53 -2.06 -14.85
CA GLY A 90 5.72 -3.28 -14.99
C GLY A 90 6.57 -4.56 -14.97
N GLY A 91 7.76 -4.45 -14.38
CA GLY A 91 8.73 -5.50 -14.17
C GLY A 91 8.38 -6.43 -13.02
N ILE A 92 7.29 -6.22 -12.30
CA ILE A 92 6.78 -7.18 -11.32
C ILE A 92 5.65 -8.00 -11.93
N GLU A 93 5.64 -9.29 -11.62
CA GLU A 93 4.53 -10.17 -11.96
C GLU A 93 3.31 -9.82 -11.11
N LEU A 94 2.28 -9.29 -11.76
CA LEU A 94 0.96 -9.05 -11.17
C LEU A 94 0.04 -10.19 -11.56
N GLU A 95 -0.57 -10.82 -10.57
CA GLU A 95 -1.62 -11.82 -10.72
C GLU A 95 -2.98 -11.17 -10.42
N PRO A 96 -3.89 -11.05 -11.40
CA PRO A 96 -5.23 -10.54 -11.15
C PRO A 96 -5.98 -11.43 -10.15
N LEU A 97 -6.58 -10.82 -9.13
CA LEU A 97 -7.47 -11.52 -8.20
C LEU A 97 -8.87 -11.56 -8.82
N VAL A 98 -9.23 -12.72 -9.37
CA VAL A 98 -10.51 -12.92 -10.07
C VAL A 98 -11.34 -13.98 -9.37
N GLY A 99 -12.62 -13.66 -9.17
CA GLY A 99 -13.58 -14.54 -8.52
C GLY A 99 -13.61 -14.39 -7.00
N GLU A 100 -14.67 -14.91 -6.40
CA GLU A 100 -14.98 -14.72 -4.98
C GLU A 100 -13.87 -15.24 -4.05
N ALA A 101 -13.33 -16.42 -4.31
CA ALA A 101 -12.28 -17.01 -3.48
C ALA A 101 -10.98 -16.19 -3.47
N ALA A 102 -10.57 -15.65 -4.62
CA ALA A 102 -9.36 -14.83 -4.73
C ALA A 102 -9.55 -13.43 -4.11
N LEU A 103 -10.78 -12.90 -4.18
CA LEU A 103 -11.15 -11.60 -3.61
C LEU A 103 -11.54 -11.66 -2.13
N ALA A 104 -11.74 -12.85 -1.56
CA ALA A 104 -12.16 -13.02 -0.17
C ALA A 104 -11.30 -12.21 0.84
N PRO A 105 -9.95 -12.20 0.78
CA PRO A 105 -9.15 -11.38 1.69
C PRO A 105 -9.40 -9.87 1.56
N VAL A 106 -9.68 -9.39 0.34
CA VAL A 106 -10.05 -7.99 0.09
C VAL A 106 -11.42 -7.70 0.68
N PHE A 107 -12.39 -8.58 0.46
CA PHE A 107 -13.74 -8.40 0.99
C PHE A 107 -13.79 -8.47 2.52
N GLU A 108 -13.04 -9.38 3.14
CA GLU A 108 -12.91 -9.48 4.60
C GLU A 108 -12.32 -8.20 5.19
N ALA A 109 -11.21 -7.70 4.63
CA ALA A 109 -10.60 -6.44 5.05
C ALA A 109 -11.59 -5.25 4.95
N LEU A 110 -12.47 -5.26 3.95
CA LEU A 110 -13.44 -4.19 3.68
C LEU A 110 -14.86 -4.44 4.22
N SER A 111 -15.09 -5.46 5.04
CA SER A 111 -16.42 -5.71 5.64
C SER A 111 -16.41 -6.17 7.09
N GLY A 112 -15.23 -6.35 7.68
CA GLY A 112 -15.09 -6.75 9.07
C GLY A 112 -15.40 -5.64 10.09
N PRO A 113 -15.37 -5.98 11.39
CA PRO A 113 -15.54 -5.03 12.50
C PRO A 113 -14.56 -3.85 12.46
N THR A 114 -13.42 -4.03 11.79
CA THR A 114 -12.40 -3.00 11.63
C THR A 114 -12.93 -1.76 10.92
N ILE A 115 -13.49 -1.92 9.71
CA ILE A 115 -13.93 -0.76 8.92
C ILE A 115 -15.11 -0.03 9.57
N LEU A 116 -15.94 -0.75 10.35
CA LEU A 116 -17.07 -0.17 11.10
C LEU A 116 -16.63 0.84 12.16
N LYS A 117 -15.36 0.82 12.57
CA LYS A 117 -14.79 1.78 13.51
C LYS A 117 -14.02 2.92 12.83
N ILE A 118 -13.78 2.86 11.52
CA ILE A 118 -13.07 3.93 10.80
C ILE A 118 -14.05 5.08 10.58
N ALA A 119 -13.99 6.06 11.48
CA ALA A 119 -14.81 7.27 11.43
C ALA A 119 -13.99 8.48 11.91
N PHE A 120 -13.34 9.19 10.99
CA PHE A 120 -12.60 10.41 11.32
C PHE A 120 -12.55 11.38 10.14
N LYS A 121 -12.34 12.66 10.43
CA LYS A 121 -12.06 13.68 9.43
C LYS A 121 -10.60 14.09 9.53
N SER A 122 -9.88 14.03 8.42
CA SER A 122 -8.50 14.47 8.35
C SER A 122 -8.38 15.94 8.77
N PRO A 123 -7.53 16.27 9.75
CA PRO A 123 -7.32 17.65 10.17
C PRO A 123 -6.73 18.55 9.08
N LYS A 124 -5.96 17.98 8.15
CA LYS A 124 -5.21 18.78 7.16
C LYS A 124 -5.79 18.71 5.75
N THR A 125 -6.41 17.58 5.37
CA THR A 125 -7.03 17.44 4.03
C THR A 125 -8.52 17.76 4.06
N GLY A 126 -9.16 17.66 5.24
CA GLY A 126 -10.60 17.83 5.40
C GLY A 126 -11.44 16.67 4.86
N VAL A 127 -10.81 15.60 4.36
CA VAL A 127 -11.50 14.39 3.90
C VAL A 127 -12.07 13.64 5.11
N SER A 128 -13.35 13.25 5.04
CA SER A 128 -14.00 12.42 6.06
C SER A 128 -13.97 10.95 5.67
N TYR A 129 -13.34 10.09 6.44
CA TYR A 129 -13.34 8.64 6.22
C TYR A 129 -14.40 8.02 7.12
N MET A 130 -15.38 7.36 6.51
CA MET A 130 -16.49 6.70 7.19
C MET A 130 -16.56 5.23 6.77
N PRO A 131 -17.21 4.35 7.54
CA PRO A 131 -17.29 2.93 7.19
C PRO A 131 -17.93 2.68 5.81
N ILE A 132 -18.91 3.53 5.44
CA ILE A 132 -19.59 3.45 4.14
C ILE A 132 -18.64 3.68 2.97
N ASP A 133 -17.57 4.46 3.13
CA ASP A 133 -16.60 4.70 2.06
C ASP A 133 -15.88 3.39 1.69
N TYR A 134 -15.41 2.64 2.69
CA TYR A 134 -14.74 1.35 2.48
C TYR A 134 -15.68 0.27 1.93
N LEU A 135 -16.92 0.22 2.43
CA LEU A 135 -17.96 -0.66 1.89
C LEU A 135 -18.29 -0.31 0.43
N SER A 136 -18.27 0.97 0.08
CA SER A 136 -18.49 1.42 -1.29
C SER A 136 -17.37 0.96 -2.21
N VAL A 137 -16.12 1.02 -1.76
CA VAL A 137 -14.98 0.47 -2.52
C VAL A 137 -15.08 -1.04 -2.69
N ARG A 138 -15.49 -1.79 -1.66
CA ARG A 138 -15.77 -3.24 -1.79
C ARG A 138 -16.73 -3.52 -2.93
N LYS A 139 -17.81 -2.75 -3.05
CA LYS A 139 -18.80 -2.91 -4.13
C LYS A 139 -18.25 -2.52 -5.50
N LEU A 140 -17.36 -1.53 -5.59
CA LEU A 140 -16.64 -1.23 -6.83
C LEU A 140 -15.74 -2.40 -7.26
N VAL A 141 -15.11 -3.11 -6.31
CA VAL A 141 -14.35 -4.33 -6.59
C VAL A 141 -15.28 -5.45 -7.06
N GLU A 142 -16.39 -5.70 -6.35
CA GLU A 142 -17.41 -6.69 -6.75
C GLU A 142 -17.95 -6.42 -8.17
N ALA A 143 -18.11 -5.14 -8.55
CA ALA A 143 -18.57 -4.73 -9.87
C ALA A 143 -17.47 -4.66 -10.95
N GLY A 144 -16.21 -5.01 -10.60
CA GLY A 144 -15.07 -4.96 -11.52
C GLY A 144 -14.67 -3.55 -11.97
N LYS A 145 -15.05 -2.51 -11.20
CA LYS A 145 -14.67 -1.11 -11.45
C LYS A 145 -13.33 -0.73 -10.81
N VAL A 146 -12.93 -1.49 -9.81
CA VAL A 146 -11.60 -1.49 -9.21
C VAL A 146 -11.03 -2.88 -9.40
N THR A 147 -9.90 -2.97 -10.08
CA THR A 147 -9.22 -4.26 -10.28
C THR A 147 -8.32 -4.52 -9.08
N CYS A 148 -8.39 -5.72 -8.51
CA CYS A 148 -7.44 -6.14 -7.49
C CYS A 148 -6.40 -7.08 -8.11
N ALA A 149 -5.14 -6.90 -7.76
CA ALA A 149 -4.06 -7.77 -8.17
C ALA A 149 -3.14 -8.07 -6.99
N GLU A 150 -2.53 -9.25 -7.02
CA GLU A 150 -1.45 -9.61 -6.12
C GLU A 150 -0.11 -9.48 -6.85
N ALA A 151 0.82 -8.75 -6.24
CA ALA A 151 2.18 -8.63 -6.75
C ALA A 151 3.04 -9.77 -6.18
N ARG A 152 3.52 -10.66 -7.05
CA ARG A 152 4.41 -11.77 -6.70
C ARG A 152 5.85 -11.29 -6.55
N VAL A 153 6.06 -10.46 -5.54
CA VAL A 153 7.37 -9.86 -5.21
C VAL A 153 8.28 -10.81 -4.43
N GLY A 154 7.85 -12.04 -4.15
CA GLY A 154 8.60 -13.01 -3.33
C GLY A 154 9.12 -12.36 -2.04
N GLY A 155 10.38 -12.62 -1.70
CA GLY A 155 11.03 -11.98 -0.56
C GLY A 155 11.43 -10.52 -0.74
N LEU A 156 11.17 -9.86 -1.88
CA LEU A 156 11.52 -8.43 -2.07
C LEU A 156 10.64 -7.49 -1.24
N SER A 157 9.46 -7.93 -0.82
CA SER A 157 8.59 -7.18 0.10
C SER A 157 9.30 -6.79 1.40
N MET A 158 10.34 -7.52 1.81
CA MET A 158 11.15 -7.17 2.99
C MET A 158 12.10 -5.98 2.76
N LEU A 159 12.29 -5.56 1.50
CA LEU A 159 13.19 -4.48 1.08
C LEU A 159 12.45 -3.18 0.78
N THR A 160 11.11 -3.23 0.75
CA THR A 160 10.23 -2.08 0.58
C THR A 160 9.47 -1.84 1.87
N GLN A 161 9.23 -0.57 2.21
CA GLN A 161 8.30 -0.23 3.30
C GLN A 161 6.84 -0.31 2.83
N ALA A 162 6.61 -0.20 1.52
CA ALA A 162 5.31 -0.42 0.90
C ALA A 162 5.04 -1.92 0.77
N GLN A 163 3.82 -2.31 1.14
CA GLN A 163 3.31 -3.69 1.08
C GLN A 163 2.16 -3.83 0.05
N GLY A 164 1.82 -2.73 -0.61
CA GLY A 164 0.79 -2.62 -1.64
C GLY A 164 0.87 -1.24 -2.28
N GLU A 165 0.09 -1.03 -3.33
CA GLU A 165 -0.03 0.24 -4.04
C GLU A 165 -1.41 0.39 -4.68
N TYR A 166 -1.97 1.59 -4.63
CA TYR A 166 -3.11 1.99 -5.46
C TYR A 166 -2.67 2.82 -6.68
N HIS A 167 -3.00 2.34 -7.88
CA HIS A 167 -2.74 3.05 -9.14
C HIS A 167 -3.99 3.80 -9.62
N SER A 168 -4.10 5.09 -9.29
CA SER A 168 -5.23 5.97 -9.64
C SER A 168 -5.50 6.13 -11.14
N GLY A 169 -4.48 5.96 -12.00
CA GLY A 169 -4.65 6.02 -13.45
C GLY A 169 -5.51 4.87 -14.01
N HIS A 170 -5.50 3.72 -13.35
CA HIS A 170 -6.07 2.48 -13.85
C HIS A 170 -7.10 1.85 -12.89
N ASN A 171 -7.34 2.46 -11.73
CA ASN A 171 -8.15 1.91 -10.63
C ASN A 171 -7.71 0.49 -10.23
N ILE A 172 -6.40 0.29 -10.07
CA ILE A 172 -5.82 -1.00 -9.68
C ILE A 172 -5.36 -0.92 -8.22
N LEU A 173 -5.88 -1.81 -7.40
CA LEU A 173 -5.42 -2.08 -6.04
C LEU A 173 -4.44 -3.26 -6.09
N VAL A 174 -3.18 -3.02 -5.73
CA VAL A 174 -2.12 -4.03 -5.70
C VAL A 174 -1.77 -4.33 -4.25
N VAL A 175 -1.70 -5.61 -3.90
CA VAL A 175 -1.24 -6.08 -2.58
C VAL A 175 -0.11 -7.08 -2.78
N TYR A 176 0.92 -7.05 -1.93
CA TYR A 176 2.06 -7.94 -2.12
C TYR A 176 1.75 -9.36 -1.62
N ALA A 177 2.23 -10.35 -2.34
CA ALA A 177 2.10 -11.75 -1.95
C ALA A 177 2.86 -12.04 -0.65
N GLY A 178 2.41 -13.06 0.09
CA GLY A 178 3.12 -13.57 1.27
C GLY A 178 3.00 -12.73 2.55
N LEU A 179 2.19 -11.67 2.55
CA LEU A 179 1.86 -10.92 3.77
C LEU A 179 1.05 -11.77 4.76
N SER A 180 1.24 -11.52 6.06
CA SER A 180 0.37 -12.08 7.09
C SER A 180 -1.08 -11.60 6.90
N GLN A 181 -2.06 -12.27 7.51
CA GLN A 181 -3.47 -11.85 7.41
C GLN A 181 -3.66 -10.41 7.91
N THR A 182 -3.00 -10.04 9.00
CA THR A 182 -3.05 -8.69 9.57
C THR A 182 -2.39 -7.67 8.64
N ASP A 183 -1.16 -7.90 8.21
CA ASP A 183 -0.42 -6.98 7.31
C ASP A 183 -1.18 -6.76 6.00
N ARG A 184 -1.76 -7.84 5.46
CA ARG A 184 -2.59 -7.80 4.25
C ARG A 184 -3.81 -6.91 4.47
N ALA A 185 -4.55 -7.09 5.56
CA ALA A 185 -5.72 -6.28 5.85
C ALA A 185 -5.37 -4.80 6.10
N MET A 186 -4.27 -4.53 6.83
CA MET A 186 -3.72 -3.18 7.02
C MET A 186 -3.40 -2.50 5.69
N THR A 187 -2.67 -3.22 4.83
CA THR A 187 -2.29 -2.75 3.49
C THR A 187 -3.52 -2.45 2.65
N ILE A 188 -4.49 -3.37 2.60
CA ILE A 188 -5.73 -3.17 1.83
C ILE A 188 -6.47 -1.92 2.30
N VAL A 189 -6.64 -1.75 3.63
CA VAL A 189 -7.32 -0.57 4.18
C VAL A 189 -6.56 0.71 3.85
N HIS A 190 -5.22 0.70 3.98
CA HIS A 190 -4.35 1.84 3.63
C HIS A 190 -4.52 2.25 2.17
N GLU A 191 -4.35 1.33 1.23
CA GLU A 191 -4.45 1.62 -0.20
C GLU A 191 -5.88 2.01 -0.61
N VAL A 192 -6.91 1.43 0.02
CA VAL A 192 -8.30 1.85 -0.18
C VAL A 192 -8.55 3.27 0.33
N THR A 193 -7.85 3.73 1.37
CA THR A 193 -7.90 5.14 1.80
C THR A 193 -7.39 6.07 0.68
N HIS A 194 -6.33 5.69 -0.03
CA HIS A 194 -5.86 6.45 -1.20
C HIS A 194 -6.90 6.46 -2.34
N LEU A 195 -7.56 5.33 -2.58
CA LEU A 195 -8.65 5.26 -3.55
C LEU A 195 -9.81 6.21 -3.17
N ILE A 196 -10.20 6.24 -1.89
CA ILE A 196 -11.25 7.17 -1.40
C ILE A 196 -10.83 8.64 -1.61
N GLN A 197 -9.56 8.97 -1.35
CA GLN A 197 -9.03 10.33 -1.58
C GLN A 197 -9.11 10.72 -3.07
N ASP A 198 -8.73 9.80 -3.96
CA ASP A 198 -8.76 9.99 -5.41
C ASP A 198 -10.18 10.18 -5.95
N PHE A 199 -11.11 9.29 -5.58
CA PHE A 199 -12.53 9.40 -5.98
C PHE A 199 -13.22 10.67 -5.47
N ARG A 200 -12.70 11.28 -4.39
CA ARG A 200 -13.22 12.53 -3.83
C ARG A 200 -12.56 13.79 -4.39
N ASP A 201 -11.65 13.67 -5.36
CA ASP A 201 -10.83 14.79 -5.87
C ASP A 201 -10.17 15.57 -4.71
N ALA A 202 -9.70 14.83 -3.69
CA ALA A 202 -9.12 15.42 -2.50
C ALA A 202 -7.84 16.20 -2.88
N ARG A 203 -7.59 17.31 -2.19
CA ARG A 203 -6.38 18.12 -2.39
C ARG A 203 -5.61 18.27 -1.10
N GLY A 204 -4.30 18.21 -1.21
CA GLY A 204 -3.43 18.26 -0.04
C GLY A 204 -1.97 17.97 -0.38
N MET A 205 -1.15 17.96 0.66
CA MET A 205 0.21 17.43 0.56
C MET A 205 0.14 15.90 0.62
N VAL A 206 0.99 15.22 -0.15
CA VAL A 206 1.08 13.74 -0.13
C VAL A 206 1.27 13.22 1.29
N THR A 207 2.09 13.89 2.11
CA THR A 207 2.29 13.53 3.53
C THR A 207 1.01 13.47 4.35
N HIS A 208 0.03 14.31 4.06
CA HIS A 208 -1.24 14.27 4.78
C HIS A 208 -2.11 13.11 4.30
N PHE A 209 -2.10 12.80 3.00
CA PHE A 209 -2.79 11.63 2.45
C PHE A 209 -2.23 10.32 2.97
N GLU A 210 -0.91 10.20 3.02
CA GLU A 210 -0.20 9.08 3.64
C GLU A 210 -0.55 8.97 5.12
N ALA A 211 -0.53 10.08 5.88
CA ALA A 211 -0.89 10.06 7.29
C ALA A 211 -2.32 9.57 7.52
N ASP A 212 -3.28 10.03 6.71
CA ASP A 212 -4.66 9.55 6.74
C ASP A 212 -4.73 8.02 6.47
N ALA A 213 -4.03 7.53 5.44
CA ALA A 213 -4.01 6.13 5.04
C ALA A 213 -3.32 5.23 6.08
N PHE A 214 -2.21 5.67 6.68
CA PHE A 214 -1.54 4.96 7.77
C PHE A 214 -2.43 4.87 9.02
N ILE A 215 -3.12 5.95 9.39
CA ILE A 215 -4.06 5.94 10.51
C ILE A 215 -5.19 4.95 10.25
N ALA A 216 -5.79 4.98 9.06
CA ALA A 216 -6.83 4.04 8.67
C ALA A 216 -6.35 2.58 8.68
N GLY A 217 -5.18 2.29 8.10
CA GLY A 217 -4.58 0.96 8.12
C GLY A 217 -4.30 0.46 9.55
N ALA A 218 -3.73 1.30 10.41
CA ALA A 218 -3.41 0.96 11.80
C ALA A 218 -4.66 0.66 12.67
N MET A 219 -5.87 1.06 12.23
CA MET A 219 -7.12 0.63 12.88
C MET A 219 -7.29 -0.89 12.86
N VAL A 220 -6.76 -1.56 11.83
CA VAL A 220 -6.81 -3.02 11.70
C VAL A 220 -6.10 -3.69 12.86
N GLU A 221 -4.90 -3.23 13.24
CA GLU A 221 -4.16 -3.81 14.38
C GLU A 221 -4.93 -3.65 15.70
N HIS A 222 -5.49 -2.47 15.96
CA HIS A 222 -6.27 -2.24 17.18
C HIS A 222 -7.47 -3.17 17.28
N VAL A 223 -8.16 -3.40 16.16
CA VAL A 223 -9.40 -4.18 16.17
C VAL A 223 -9.14 -5.68 16.14
N LEU A 224 -8.14 -6.15 15.39
CA LEU A 224 -7.87 -7.57 15.25
C LEU A 224 -6.92 -8.10 16.34
N LEU A 225 -5.93 -7.32 16.76
CA LEU A 225 -4.88 -7.78 17.67
C LEU A 225 -5.00 -7.16 19.07
N GLY A 226 -5.60 -5.96 19.19
CA GLY A 226 -5.67 -5.22 20.46
C GLY A 226 -4.30 -4.79 21.01
N ARG A 227 -3.24 -4.97 20.22
CA ARG A 227 -1.85 -4.61 20.53
C ARG A 227 -1.14 -4.20 19.25
N GLN A 228 -0.09 -3.41 19.41
CA GLN A 228 0.78 -3.05 18.31
C GLN A 228 1.75 -4.21 18.01
N GLU A 229 1.93 -4.55 16.74
CA GLU A 229 3.08 -5.36 16.33
C GLU A 229 4.30 -4.45 16.13
N ALA A 230 5.51 -5.01 16.22
CA ALA A 230 6.73 -4.22 16.10
C ALA A 230 6.77 -3.54 14.72
N GLY A 231 6.76 -2.21 14.71
CA GLY A 231 6.71 -1.40 13.50
C GLY A 231 7.88 -0.43 13.35
N GLY A 232 7.89 0.28 12.22
CA GLY A 232 8.72 1.47 12.05
C GLY A 232 8.05 2.71 12.66
N ALA A 233 8.78 3.83 12.71
CA ALA A 233 8.29 5.08 13.34
C ALA A 233 6.93 5.58 12.81
N ILE A 234 6.61 5.34 11.53
CA ILE A 234 5.30 5.69 10.97
C ILE A 234 4.19 4.84 11.60
N TYR A 235 4.36 3.51 11.63
CA TYR A 235 3.38 2.60 12.21
C TYR A 235 3.21 2.84 13.71
N ASP A 236 4.29 3.11 14.45
CA ASP A 236 4.23 3.48 15.87
C ASP A 236 3.39 4.75 16.13
N ALA A 237 3.56 5.78 15.29
CA ALA A 237 2.78 7.00 15.40
C ALA A 237 1.32 6.76 14.96
N ALA A 238 1.11 6.05 13.87
CA ALA A 238 -0.21 5.76 13.31
C ALA A 238 -1.04 4.90 14.26
N PHE A 239 -0.45 3.90 14.92
CA PHE A 239 -1.12 3.10 15.94
C PHE A 239 -1.59 3.98 17.11
N LYS A 240 -0.76 4.91 17.59
CA LYS A 240 -1.17 5.85 18.65
C LYS A 240 -2.33 6.76 18.22
N ALA A 241 -2.29 7.27 16.98
CA ALA A 241 -3.34 8.11 16.43
C ALA A 241 -4.65 7.33 16.20
N ALA A 242 -4.56 6.10 15.67
CA ALA A 242 -5.71 5.21 15.44
C ALA A 242 -6.48 4.92 16.73
N LYS A 243 -5.80 4.88 17.90
CA LYS A 243 -6.49 4.72 19.19
C LYS A 243 -7.53 5.82 19.45
N PHE A 244 -7.27 7.08 19.07
CA PHE A 244 -8.26 8.15 19.22
C PHE A 244 -9.50 7.91 18.34
N VAL A 245 -9.32 7.38 17.14
CA VAL A 245 -10.41 7.00 16.24
C VAL A 245 -11.23 5.86 16.85
N VAL A 246 -10.57 4.79 17.31
CA VAL A 246 -11.22 3.64 17.98
C VAL A 246 -12.03 4.09 19.21
N ASP A 247 -11.44 4.95 20.04
CA ASP A 247 -12.04 5.45 21.28
C ASP A 247 -13.10 6.54 21.02
N ARG A 248 -13.35 6.92 19.76
CA ARG A 248 -14.26 8.00 19.33
C ARG A 248 -13.93 9.37 19.97
N LYS A 249 -12.64 9.64 20.13
CA LYS A 249 -12.08 10.88 20.67
C LYS A 249 -11.44 11.75 19.59
N VAL A 250 -12.00 11.73 18.38
CA VAL A 250 -11.54 12.57 17.27
C VAL A 250 -12.43 13.79 17.13
N GLY A 251 -11.82 14.97 17.05
CA GLY A 251 -12.54 16.22 16.89
C GLY A 251 -11.64 17.38 16.43
N PRO A 252 -12.17 18.36 15.70
CA PRO A 252 -11.37 19.46 15.14
C PRO A 252 -10.72 20.38 16.19
N GLY A 253 -11.19 20.34 17.44
CA GLY A 253 -10.62 21.10 18.57
C GLY A 253 -9.88 20.24 19.59
N ASP A 254 -9.78 18.91 19.37
CA ASP A 254 -9.11 18.01 20.31
C ASP A 254 -7.60 18.09 20.10
N LYS A 255 -6.90 18.68 21.07
CA LYS A 255 -5.45 18.91 20.99
C LYS A 255 -4.65 17.62 20.98
N ASP A 256 -5.12 16.58 21.67
CA ASP A 256 -4.40 15.31 21.78
C ASP A 256 -4.51 14.53 20.47
N TRP A 257 -5.70 14.54 19.85
CA TRP A 257 -5.90 14.01 18.49
C TRP A 257 -5.02 14.74 17.47
N LEU A 258 -5.04 16.08 17.48
CA LEU A 258 -4.23 16.87 16.55
C LEU A 258 -2.73 16.61 16.72
N ALA A 259 -2.25 16.50 17.96
CA ALA A 259 -0.87 16.16 18.25
C ALA A 259 -0.50 14.74 17.78
N ALA A 260 -1.39 13.76 18.00
CA ALA A 260 -1.18 12.40 17.53
C ALA A 260 -1.14 12.33 15.99
N TYR A 261 -2.03 13.04 15.31
CA TYR A 261 -2.04 13.17 13.86
C TYR A 261 -0.75 13.83 13.33
N ASP A 262 -0.34 14.95 13.91
CA ASP A 262 0.88 15.67 13.51
C ASP A 262 2.13 14.81 13.73
N ALA A 263 2.14 13.90 14.72
CA ALA A 263 3.21 12.93 14.90
C ALA A 263 3.30 11.91 13.74
N VAL A 264 2.16 11.47 13.19
CA VAL A 264 2.15 10.62 11.98
C VAL A 264 2.72 11.39 10.79
N VAL A 265 2.27 12.63 10.57
CA VAL A 265 2.79 13.49 9.50
C VAL A 265 4.30 13.71 9.64
N ALA A 266 4.81 13.92 10.85
CA ALA A 266 6.23 14.06 11.11
C ALA A 266 7.00 12.77 10.78
N ALA A 267 6.48 11.61 11.17
CA ALA A 267 7.09 10.32 10.85
C ALA A 267 7.11 10.04 9.34
N VAL A 268 6.03 10.37 8.62
CA VAL A 268 5.99 10.25 7.14
C VAL A 268 7.03 11.18 6.50
N ASN A 269 7.12 12.44 6.94
CA ASN A 269 8.12 13.39 6.44
C ASN A 269 9.56 12.95 6.69
N ALA A 270 9.80 12.24 7.79
CA ALA A 270 11.13 11.76 8.18
C ALA A 270 11.54 10.47 7.44
N SER A 271 10.60 9.72 6.86
CA SER A 271 10.90 8.46 6.18
C SER A 271 11.56 8.68 4.82
N ASP A 272 12.70 8.02 4.58
CA ASP A 272 13.38 8.06 3.28
C ASP A 272 12.50 7.54 2.13
N THR A 273 11.55 6.66 2.42
CA THR A 273 10.58 6.17 1.44
C THR A 273 9.71 7.29 0.89
N TYR A 274 9.22 8.18 1.78
CA TYR A 274 8.21 9.18 1.48
C TYR A 274 8.77 10.60 1.35
N LYS A 275 9.93 10.90 1.93
CA LYS A 275 10.53 12.25 2.01
C LYS A 275 10.68 12.94 0.65
N ALA A 276 10.93 12.19 -0.43
CA ALA A 276 10.98 12.72 -1.78
C ALA A 276 9.60 13.18 -2.29
N LYS A 277 8.53 12.45 -1.96
CA LYS A 277 7.14 12.75 -2.33
C LYS A 277 6.45 13.68 -1.33
N ALA A 278 6.96 13.77 -0.11
CA ALA A 278 6.35 14.43 1.04
C ALA A 278 5.99 15.90 0.82
N ARG A 279 6.79 16.59 -0.02
CA ARG A 279 6.62 18.00 -0.39
C ARG A 279 5.79 18.20 -1.65
N LEU A 280 5.40 17.13 -2.33
CA LEU A 280 4.53 17.21 -3.49
C LEU A 280 3.12 17.56 -3.01
N ARG A 281 2.53 18.53 -3.72
CA ARG A 281 1.15 18.92 -3.55
C ARG A 281 0.35 18.23 -4.65
N VAL A 282 -0.72 17.56 -4.24
CA VAL A 282 -1.72 17.05 -5.17
C VAL A 282 -2.67 18.22 -5.45
N ASP A 283 -2.45 18.89 -6.57
CA ASP A 283 -3.34 19.90 -7.12
C ASP A 283 -4.31 19.26 -8.13
N LYS A 284 -5.47 19.90 -8.29
CA LYS A 284 -6.58 19.44 -9.15
C LYS A 284 -6.07 19.02 -10.54
N GLY A 285 -6.37 17.80 -10.97
CA GLY A 285 -6.46 17.43 -12.38
C GLY A 285 -5.26 17.78 -13.28
N LYS A 286 -4.03 17.74 -12.78
CA LYS A 286 -2.85 17.53 -13.64
C LYS A 286 -2.30 16.14 -13.38
N GLY A 287 -3.05 15.15 -13.85
CA GLY A 287 -2.39 14.00 -14.46
C GLY A 287 -1.40 14.55 -15.49
N GLU A 288 -0.19 14.02 -15.46
CA GLU A 288 0.99 14.56 -16.14
C GLU A 288 0.72 15.00 -17.59
N THR A 289 1.30 16.15 -17.92
CA THR A 289 1.52 16.79 -19.24
C THR A 289 1.10 16.07 -20.53
N GLU A 290 0.28 16.79 -21.32
CA GLU A 290 0.31 16.94 -22.79
C GLU A 290 0.69 15.71 -23.66
N SER A 291 -0.28 14.83 -23.91
CA SER A 291 -0.72 14.48 -25.27
C SER A 291 -2.06 13.73 -25.21
N GLU A 292 -2.98 14.08 -26.12
CA GLU A 292 -4.36 13.57 -26.30
C GLU A 292 -5.52 14.27 -25.54
N PRO A 293 -6.04 15.41 -26.08
CA PRO A 293 -7.07 16.21 -25.42
C PRO A 293 -8.50 15.64 -25.43
N ALA A 294 -8.85 14.74 -26.37
CA ALA A 294 -10.23 14.28 -26.54
C ALA A 294 -10.60 13.12 -25.58
N ALA A 295 -9.69 12.17 -25.37
CA ALA A 295 -9.89 11.07 -24.43
C ALA A 295 -9.86 11.55 -22.96
N LEU A 296 -9.13 12.64 -22.68
CA LEU A 296 -9.02 13.21 -21.35
C LEU A 296 -10.28 13.99 -20.94
N ALA A 297 -10.92 14.72 -21.86
CA ALA A 297 -12.20 15.37 -21.59
C ALA A 297 -13.33 14.34 -21.36
N ASP A 298 -13.32 13.23 -22.11
CA ASP A 298 -14.23 12.10 -21.90
C ASP A 298 -13.92 11.34 -20.59
N ALA A 299 -12.65 11.10 -20.25
CA ALA A 299 -12.27 10.47 -18.99
C ALA A 299 -12.54 11.35 -17.77
N ILE A 300 -12.39 12.68 -17.89
CA ILE A 300 -12.75 13.64 -16.83
C ILE A 300 -14.27 13.77 -16.72
N GLY A 301 -14.99 13.86 -17.83
CA GLY A 301 -16.46 13.87 -17.84
C GLY A 301 -17.05 12.58 -17.28
N LYS A 302 -16.43 11.44 -17.59
CA LYS A 302 -16.75 10.12 -17.03
C LYS A 302 -16.36 10.04 -15.55
N ARG A 303 -15.21 10.58 -15.11
CA ARG A 303 -14.80 10.64 -13.69
C ARG A 303 -15.71 11.52 -12.82
N VAL A 304 -16.16 12.68 -13.32
CA VAL A 304 -17.09 13.56 -12.58
C VAL A 304 -18.47 12.90 -12.48
N LYS A 305 -18.92 12.25 -13.56
CA LYS A 305 -20.15 11.45 -13.55
C LYS A 305 -20.01 10.23 -12.63
N ASP A 306 -18.89 9.51 -12.69
CA ASP A 306 -18.60 8.33 -11.85
C ASP A 306 -18.47 8.71 -10.37
N ALA A 307 -17.99 9.92 -10.03
CA ALA A 307 -17.93 10.39 -8.64
C ALA A 307 -19.31 10.78 -8.10
N GLN A 308 -20.14 11.44 -8.91
CA GLN A 308 -21.53 11.74 -8.55
C GLN A 308 -22.39 10.47 -8.50
N ASP A 309 -22.20 9.58 -9.46
CA ASP A 309 -22.82 8.26 -9.52
C ASP A 309 -22.33 7.39 -8.36
N PHE A 310 -21.06 7.46 -7.96
CA PHE A 310 -20.53 6.81 -6.76
C PHE A 310 -21.16 7.36 -5.49
N ALA A 311 -21.29 8.69 -5.35
CA ALA A 311 -21.92 9.30 -4.18
C ALA A 311 -23.42 8.93 -4.07
N ASN A 312 -24.13 8.92 -5.20
CA ASN A 312 -25.53 8.52 -5.27
C ASN A 312 -25.70 7.02 -5.01
N TRP A 313 -24.88 6.19 -5.66
CA TRP A 313 -24.90 4.74 -5.48
C TRP A 313 -24.48 4.33 -4.06
N ALA A 314 -23.49 4.98 -3.44
CA ALA A 314 -23.08 4.73 -2.06
C ALA A 314 -24.22 5.07 -1.07
N LYS A 315 -25.00 6.11 -1.37
CA LYS A 315 -26.20 6.48 -0.62
C LYS A 315 -27.30 5.41 -0.77
N ASP A 316 -27.54 4.94 -1.99
CA ASP A 316 -28.53 3.89 -2.26
C ASP A 316 -28.13 2.56 -1.61
N ALA A 317 -26.85 2.18 -1.69
CA ALA A 317 -26.29 1.00 -1.04
C ALA A 317 -26.42 1.08 0.50
N LEU A 318 -26.19 2.26 1.09
CA LEU A 318 -26.42 2.50 2.53
C LEU A 318 -27.89 2.31 2.89
N ASP A 319 -28.80 2.83 2.07
CA ASP A 319 -30.24 2.70 2.28
C ASP A 319 -30.68 1.22 2.22
N GLU A 320 -30.15 0.43 1.28
CA GLU A 320 -30.52 -0.98 1.11
C GLU A 320 -29.89 -1.92 2.15
N THR A 321 -28.62 -1.71 2.51
CA THR A 321 -27.88 -2.66 3.37
C THR A 321 -28.03 -2.40 4.86
N LEU A 322 -28.21 -1.14 5.26
CA LEU A 322 -28.26 -0.74 6.68
C LEU A 322 -29.64 -0.23 7.09
N ILE A 323 -30.26 0.64 6.29
CA ILE A 323 -31.48 1.34 6.71
C ILE A 323 -32.74 0.52 6.44
N ALA A 324 -32.84 -0.13 5.28
CA ALA A 324 -34.00 -0.93 4.90
C ALA A 324 -34.23 -2.14 5.84
N PRO A 325 -33.21 -2.90 6.28
CA PRO A 325 -33.40 -3.96 7.28
C PRO A 325 -33.85 -3.41 8.63
N LEU A 326 -33.32 -2.26 9.07
CA LEU A 326 -33.73 -1.62 10.33
C LEU A 326 -35.18 -1.10 10.29
N ARG A 327 -35.66 -0.62 9.13
CA ARG A 327 -37.07 -0.25 8.95
C ARG A 327 -37.99 -1.46 9.04
N ARG A 328 -37.61 -2.58 8.38
CA ARG A 328 -38.38 -3.84 8.44
C ARG A 328 -38.47 -4.42 9.86
N ILE A 329 -37.48 -4.20 10.71
CA ILE A 329 -37.52 -4.63 12.12
C ILE A 329 -38.47 -3.76 12.95
N LYS A 330 -38.54 -2.45 12.70
CA LYS A 330 -39.46 -1.54 13.39
C LYS A 330 -40.93 -1.83 13.09
N ASP A 331 -41.24 -2.34 11.90
CA ASP A 331 -42.62 -2.67 11.51
C ASP A 331 -43.09 -4.04 12.05
N VAL A 332 -42.22 -4.80 12.73
CA VAL A 332 -42.49 -6.15 13.26
C VAL A 332 -42.58 -6.18 14.78
N ILE A 333 -42.18 -5.11 15.47
CA ILE A 333 -42.29 -4.97 16.93
C ILE A 333 -43.42 -3.95 17.21
N PRO A 334 -44.59 -4.38 17.74
CA PRO A 334 -45.74 -3.53 17.97
C PRO A 334 -45.53 -2.44 19.03
#